data_AF-A0A6L9KVE3-F1
#
_entry.id   AF-A0A6L9KVE3-F1
#
_cell.length_a   1.000
_cell.length_b   1.000
_cell.length_c   1.000
_cell.angle_alpha   90.00
_cell.angle_beta   90.00
_cell.angle_gamma   90.00
#
_symmetry.space_group_name_H-M   'P 1'
#
loop_
_entity.id
_entity.type
_entity.pdbx_description
1 polymer ?
#
loop_
_entity_poly.entity_id
_entity_poly.type
_entity_poly.pdbx_seq_one_letter_code
_entity_poly.pdbx_strand_id
1 'polypeptide(L)'
;MPKKVLLMTLMFYATIAVSFAQGSSSSLHTLIIEHFGDGTGYQPKVKVDLPANVCDERAFEKGFKDVYLQEWDQFITNRIQDTQLLLKKSAQPQQQKKRLAYYQDHLIGAKGSMGSEKDYHIMPNCSPFDSYQAGQDLAMQLAVAAEKSLEQ
;
A
#
# COMPACT_ATOMS: atom_id res chain seq x y z
N MET A 1 -20.88 36.93 61.97
CA MET A 1 -21.75 35.74 61.76
C MET A 1 -22.52 35.94 60.46
N PRO A 2 -22.82 34.92 59.64
CA PRO A 2 -22.00 33.84 59.03
C PRO A 2 -21.48 34.26 57.62
N LYS A 3 -20.36 33.80 57.01
CA LYS A 3 -19.73 32.49 56.73
C LYS A 3 -20.33 31.66 55.58
N LYS A 4 -19.57 31.66 54.46
CA LYS A 4 -19.29 30.60 53.44
C LYS A 4 -20.47 30.27 52.51
N VAL A 5 -20.30 30.07 51.19
CA VAL A 5 -19.35 29.20 50.48
C VAL A 5 -19.17 29.75 49.05
N LEU A 6 -17.92 29.92 48.58
CA LEU A 6 -17.62 30.05 47.15
C LEU A 6 -16.72 28.86 46.78
N LEU A 7 -17.30 27.92 46.05
CA LEU A 7 -16.63 26.75 45.50
C LEU A 7 -16.52 27.01 43.99
N MET A 8 -15.32 27.26 43.49
CA MET A 8 -15.07 27.06 42.05
C MET A 8 -13.61 26.71 41.83
N THR A 9 -13.43 25.43 41.58
CA THR A 9 -12.22 24.71 41.21
C THR A 9 -11.68 25.25 39.88
N LEU A 10 -10.49 25.86 39.91
CA LEU A 10 -9.71 26.15 38.71
C LEU A 10 -8.70 25.01 38.51
N MET A 11 -9.00 24.13 37.56
CA MET A 11 -8.06 23.11 37.09
C MET A 11 -6.90 23.79 36.37
N PHE A 12 -5.69 23.54 36.86
CA PHE A 12 -4.44 23.83 36.17
C PHE A 12 -4.29 22.88 34.98
N TYR A 13 -4.52 23.37 33.76
CA TYR A 13 -4.03 22.69 32.56
C TYR A 13 -2.59 23.13 32.31
N ALA A 14 -1.65 22.27 32.71
CA ALA A 14 -0.27 22.34 32.27
C ALA A 14 -0.22 22.11 30.76
N THR A 15 0.02 23.19 30.01
CA THR A 15 0.28 23.10 28.57
C THR A 15 1.74 22.70 28.41
N ILE A 16 2.01 21.41 28.20
CA ILE A 16 3.32 20.95 27.74
C ILE A 16 3.41 21.32 26.26
N ALA A 17 4.00 22.48 25.97
CA ALA A 17 4.44 22.82 24.63
C ALA A 17 5.69 22.00 24.32
N VAL A 18 5.51 20.81 23.73
CA VAL A 18 6.63 20.07 23.14
C VAL A 18 7.00 20.80 21.85
N SER A 19 8.01 21.65 21.95
CA SER A 19 8.62 22.32 20.81
C SER A 19 9.48 21.31 20.06
N PHE A 20 8.95 20.72 18.99
CA PHE A 20 9.79 20.12 17.94
C PHE A 20 10.01 21.18 16.86
N ALA A 21 10.99 22.04 17.10
CA ALA A 21 11.65 22.78 16.03
C ALA A 21 12.98 22.08 15.75
N GLN A 22 12.99 21.22 14.74
CA GLN A 22 14.21 20.93 13.98
C GLN A 22 13.80 20.50 12.58
N GLY A 23 14.10 21.38 11.62
CA GLY A 23 13.74 21.22 10.23
C GLY A 23 14.42 20.01 9.60
N SER A 24 13.70 19.37 8.71
CA SER A 24 14.25 18.92 7.44
C SER A 24 13.15 19.17 6.44
N SER A 25 13.40 20.08 5.50
CA SER A 25 12.71 20.09 4.23
C SER A 25 13.17 18.82 3.50
N SER A 26 12.63 17.67 3.89
CA SER A 26 12.67 16.47 3.07
C SER A 26 11.81 16.81 1.86
N SER A 27 12.45 17.15 0.75
CA SER A 27 11.78 17.04 -0.55
C SER A 27 11.30 15.60 -0.63
N LEU A 28 10.00 15.38 -0.47
CA LEU A 28 9.36 14.08 -0.70
C LEU A 28 9.72 13.71 -2.14
N HIS A 29 10.69 12.81 -2.28
CA HIS A 29 11.06 12.28 -3.58
C HIS A 29 9.98 11.28 -3.95
N THR A 30 9.13 11.64 -4.90
CA THR A 30 8.03 10.78 -5.33
C THR A 30 8.45 10.00 -6.58
N LEU A 31 8.30 8.68 -6.53
CA LEU A 31 8.44 7.78 -7.68
C LEU A 31 7.06 7.39 -8.22
N ILE A 32 6.95 7.28 -9.55
CA ILE A 32 5.78 6.70 -10.21
C ILE A 32 6.17 5.30 -10.66
N ILE A 33 5.52 4.29 -10.08
CA ILE A 33 5.72 2.89 -10.39
C ILE A 33 4.65 2.46 -11.39
N GLU A 34 5.11 1.95 -12.54
CA GLU A 34 4.28 1.49 -13.66
C GLU A 34 4.87 0.23 -14.31
N HIS A 35 4.17 -0.38 -15.26
CA HIS A 35 4.57 -1.64 -15.92
C HIS A 35 4.67 -2.81 -14.93
N PHE A 36 3.50 -3.23 -14.46
CA PHE A 36 3.37 -4.42 -13.62
C PHE A 36 3.09 -5.65 -14.51
N GLY A 37 3.40 -6.86 -14.04
CA GLY A 37 3.13 -8.09 -14.79
C GLY A 37 4.00 -8.26 -16.05
N ASP A 38 3.45 -8.92 -17.05
CA ASP A 38 4.01 -9.09 -18.41
C ASP A 38 3.60 -7.95 -19.37
N GLY A 39 2.86 -6.95 -18.88
CA GLY A 39 2.32 -5.86 -19.69
C GLY A 39 1.00 -6.21 -20.38
N THR A 40 0.43 -7.38 -20.14
CA THR A 40 -0.95 -7.72 -20.54
C THR A 40 -1.93 -7.33 -19.41
N GLY A 41 -3.21 -7.11 -19.73
CA GLY A 41 -4.23 -6.81 -18.72
C GLY A 41 -4.17 -5.38 -18.13
N TYR A 42 -4.61 -5.25 -16.87
CA TYR A 42 -4.68 -3.98 -16.15
C TYR A 42 -3.29 -3.46 -15.79
N GLN A 43 -3.03 -2.17 -16.01
CA GLN A 43 -1.72 -1.56 -15.80
C GLN A 43 -1.87 -0.34 -14.88
N PRO A 44 -1.88 -0.53 -13.55
CA PRO A 44 -2.00 0.58 -12.63
C PRO A 44 -0.75 1.46 -12.65
N LYS A 45 -0.93 2.72 -12.30
CA LYS A 45 0.17 3.65 -12.00
C LYS A 45 0.08 4.01 -10.53
N VAL A 46 1.11 3.66 -9.77
CA VAL A 46 1.13 3.90 -8.32
C VAL A 46 2.16 4.98 -8.03
N LYS A 47 1.69 6.07 -7.42
CA LYS A 47 2.54 7.17 -6.95
C LYS A 47 2.95 6.88 -5.51
N VAL A 48 4.25 6.78 -5.26
CA VAL A 48 4.80 6.47 -3.93
C VAL A 48 5.84 7.48 -3.51
N ASP A 49 5.76 7.93 -2.27
CA ASP A 49 6.81 8.76 -1.69
C ASP A 49 7.93 7.85 -1.17
N LEU A 50 9.16 8.07 -1.64
CA LEU A 50 10.29 7.24 -1.24
C LEU A 50 10.64 7.51 0.22
N PRO A 51 10.71 6.45 1.06
CA PRO A 51 11.25 6.57 2.40
C PRO A 51 12.69 7.08 2.37
N ALA A 52 13.06 7.93 3.32
CA ALA A 52 14.39 8.55 3.39
C ALA A 52 15.55 7.53 3.56
N ASN A 53 15.25 6.30 3.96
CA ASN A 53 16.21 5.20 4.10
C ASN A 53 16.38 4.35 2.83
N VAL A 54 15.67 4.66 1.74
CA VAL A 54 15.90 4.00 0.45
C VAL A 54 17.17 4.57 -0.19
N CYS A 55 18.14 3.69 -0.46
CA CYS A 55 19.41 4.05 -1.08
C CYS A 55 19.55 3.53 -2.52
N ASP A 56 18.70 2.57 -2.93
CA ASP A 56 18.61 2.09 -4.31
C ASP A 56 17.14 2.07 -4.77
N GLU A 57 16.78 3.06 -5.58
CA GLU A 57 15.41 3.22 -6.10
C GLU A 57 14.98 2.04 -6.99
N ARG A 58 15.92 1.42 -7.73
CA ARG A 58 15.61 0.29 -8.62
C ARG A 58 15.31 -0.96 -7.81
N ALA A 59 16.10 -1.21 -6.76
CA ALA A 59 15.85 -2.31 -5.84
C ALA A 59 14.51 -2.12 -5.13
N PHE A 60 14.22 -0.90 -4.65
CA PHE A 60 12.93 -0.54 -4.08
C PHE A 60 11.77 -0.77 -5.06
N GLU A 61 11.86 -0.26 -6.28
CA GLU A 61 10.83 -0.43 -7.31
C GLU A 61 10.60 -1.90 -7.63
N LYS A 62 11.67 -2.71 -7.72
CA LYS A 62 11.55 -4.14 -7.98
C LYS A 62 10.84 -4.86 -6.83
N GLY A 63 11.20 -4.60 -5.59
CA GLY A 63 10.54 -5.18 -4.40
C GLY A 63 9.08 -4.77 -4.30
N PHE A 64 8.79 -3.50 -4.60
CA PHE A 64 7.43 -3.01 -4.68
C PHE A 64 6.61 -3.77 -5.72
N LYS A 65 7.12 -3.87 -6.96
CA LYS A 65 6.41 -4.53 -8.06
C LYS A 65 6.19 -6.02 -7.80
N ASP A 66 7.15 -6.72 -7.19
CA ASP A 66 7.05 -8.15 -6.90
C ASP A 66 5.89 -8.44 -5.95
N VAL A 67 5.80 -7.70 -4.84
CA VAL A 67 4.75 -7.92 -3.82
C VAL A 67 3.41 -7.32 -4.24
N TYR A 68 3.38 -6.11 -4.82
CA TYR A 68 2.12 -5.47 -5.20
C TYR A 68 1.33 -6.33 -6.20
N LEU A 69 2.03 -6.86 -7.21
CA LEU A 69 1.42 -7.75 -8.20
C LEU A 69 0.85 -9.01 -7.54
N GLN A 70 1.65 -9.68 -6.72
CA GLN A 70 1.24 -10.93 -6.06
C GLN A 70 -0.03 -10.72 -5.24
N GLU A 71 -0.03 -9.71 -4.36
CA GLU A 71 -1.15 -9.45 -3.47
C GLU A 71 -2.39 -9.02 -4.25
N TRP A 72 -2.23 -8.15 -5.25
CA TRP A 72 -3.34 -7.71 -6.10
C TRP A 72 -3.97 -8.84 -6.90
N ASP A 73 -3.18 -9.64 -7.63
CA ASP A 73 -3.71 -10.72 -8.45
C ASP A 73 -4.32 -11.83 -7.59
N GLN A 74 -3.75 -12.12 -6.42
CA GLN A 74 -4.34 -13.06 -5.46
C GLN A 74 -5.72 -12.57 -4.99
N PHE A 75 -5.82 -11.29 -4.62
CA PHE A 75 -7.08 -10.66 -4.23
C PHE A 75 -8.13 -10.73 -5.36
N ILE A 76 -7.77 -10.29 -6.56
CA ILE A 76 -8.69 -10.30 -7.72
C ILE A 76 -9.13 -11.72 -8.06
N THR A 77 -8.22 -12.69 -8.01
CA THR A 77 -8.53 -14.10 -8.23
C THR A 77 -9.55 -14.63 -7.23
N ASN A 78 -9.41 -14.28 -5.94
CA ASN A 78 -10.38 -14.66 -4.91
C ASN A 78 -11.76 -14.06 -5.20
N ARG A 79 -11.82 -12.77 -5.60
CA ARG A 79 -13.09 -12.11 -5.96
C ARG A 79 -13.75 -12.72 -7.20
N ILE A 80 -12.96 -13.14 -8.19
CA ILE A 80 -13.45 -13.89 -9.35
C ILE A 80 -14.09 -15.20 -8.90
N GLN A 81 -13.41 -15.97 -8.05
CA GLN A 81 -13.93 -17.26 -7.55
C GLN A 81 -15.23 -17.07 -6.75
N ASP A 82 -15.25 -16.13 -5.82
CA ASP A 82 -16.44 -15.82 -5.01
C ASP A 82 -17.62 -15.38 -5.88
N THR A 83 -17.37 -14.49 -6.84
CA THR A 83 -18.41 -14.00 -7.76
C THR A 83 -18.95 -15.12 -8.64
N GLN A 84 -18.10 -16.05 -9.09
CA GLN A 84 -18.53 -17.23 -9.84
C GLN A 84 -19.39 -18.17 -8.99
N LEU A 85 -19.06 -18.37 -7.71
CA LEU A 85 -19.88 -19.14 -6.78
C LEU A 85 -21.24 -18.50 -6.54
N LEU A 86 -21.27 -17.17 -6.37
CA LEU A 86 -22.51 -16.40 -6.22
C LEU A 86 -23.36 -16.44 -7.49
N LEU A 87 -22.76 -16.33 -8.67
CA LEU A 87 -23.47 -16.37 -9.95
C LEU A 87 -24.30 -17.65 -10.12
N LYS A 88 -23.78 -18.80 -9.66
CA LYS A 88 -24.48 -20.09 -9.71
C LYS A 88 -25.71 -20.16 -8.79
N LYS A 89 -25.78 -19.30 -7.77
CA LYS A 89 -26.81 -19.31 -6.72
C LYS A 89 -27.70 -18.05 -6.71
N SER A 90 -27.39 -17.05 -7.54
CA SER A 90 -27.98 -15.71 -7.44
C SER A 90 -29.30 -15.58 -8.20
N ALA A 91 -30.28 -14.90 -7.58
CA ALA A 91 -31.49 -14.44 -8.26
C ALA A 91 -31.26 -13.25 -9.21
N GLN A 92 -30.05 -12.66 -9.22
CA GLN A 92 -29.67 -11.53 -10.07
C GLN A 92 -28.39 -11.83 -10.90
N PRO A 93 -28.44 -12.81 -11.82
CA PRO A 93 -27.26 -13.29 -12.53
C PRO A 93 -26.59 -12.24 -13.41
N GLN A 94 -27.36 -11.28 -13.94
CA GLN A 94 -26.78 -10.21 -14.78
C GLN A 94 -25.88 -9.26 -13.99
N GLN A 95 -26.24 -8.94 -12.74
CA GLN A 95 -25.40 -8.12 -11.89
C GLN A 95 -24.10 -8.85 -11.53
N GLN A 96 -24.18 -10.15 -11.25
CA GLN A 96 -23.01 -10.97 -10.94
C GLN A 96 -22.09 -11.14 -12.16
N LYS A 97 -22.64 -11.27 -13.38
CA LYS A 97 -21.84 -11.27 -14.62
C LYS A 97 -21.06 -9.97 -14.82
N LYS A 98 -21.69 -8.82 -14.54
CA LYS A 98 -21.02 -7.51 -14.62
C LYS A 98 -19.87 -7.41 -13.63
N ARG A 99 -20.05 -7.84 -12.38
CA ARG A 99 -18.98 -7.87 -11.37
C ARG A 99 -17.85 -8.83 -11.76
N LEU A 100 -18.20 -9.98 -12.32
CA LEU A 100 -17.22 -10.96 -12.76
C LEU A 100 -16.33 -10.39 -13.87
N ALA A 101 -16.93 -9.79 -14.90
CA ALA A 101 -16.19 -9.12 -15.97
C ALA A 101 -15.30 -8.00 -15.42
N TYR A 102 -15.84 -7.19 -14.50
CA TYR A 102 -15.08 -6.14 -13.84
C TYR A 102 -13.80 -6.67 -13.17
N TYR A 103 -13.90 -7.71 -12.33
CA TYR A 103 -12.71 -8.28 -11.68
C TYR A 103 -11.75 -8.93 -12.69
N GLN A 104 -12.27 -9.61 -13.71
CA GLN A 104 -11.43 -10.20 -14.76
C GLN A 104 -10.61 -9.14 -15.52
N ASP A 105 -11.19 -7.99 -15.79
CA ASP A 105 -10.51 -6.86 -16.45
C ASP A 105 -9.45 -6.20 -15.57
N HIS A 106 -9.43 -6.49 -14.25
CA HIS A 106 -8.48 -5.91 -13.29
C HIS A 106 -7.28 -6.82 -12.98
N LEU A 107 -7.17 -8.00 -13.60
CA LEU A 107 -5.96 -8.81 -13.51
C LEU A 107 -4.79 -8.12 -14.23
N ILE A 108 -3.63 -8.05 -13.59
CA ILE A 108 -2.44 -7.34 -14.10
C ILE A 108 -1.58 -8.21 -15.03
N GLY A 109 -1.92 -9.50 -15.17
CA GLY A 109 -1.18 -10.45 -15.99
C GLY A 109 0.05 -11.00 -15.26
N ALA A 110 0.46 -12.21 -15.62
CA ALA A 110 1.53 -12.91 -14.89
C ALA A 110 2.90 -12.26 -15.13
N LYS A 111 3.73 -12.16 -14.10
CA LYS A 111 5.13 -11.72 -14.23
C LYS A 111 6.09 -12.90 -14.31
N GLY A 112 7.25 -12.67 -14.93
CA GLY A 112 8.44 -13.52 -14.73
C GLY A 112 8.93 -13.50 -13.28
N SER A 113 9.83 -14.42 -12.94
CA SER A 113 10.33 -14.73 -11.59
C SER A 113 10.62 -13.52 -10.68
N MET A 114 10.31 -13.66 -9.38
CA MET A 114 10.64 -12.71 -8.31
C MET A 114 12.15 -12.51 -8.17
N GLY A 115 12.56 -11.32 -7.72
CA GLY A 115 13.94 -11.09 -7.32
C GLY A 115 14.34 -11.91 -6.10
N SER A 116 15.59 -12.36 -6.06
CA SER A 116 16.16 -13.04 -4.89
C SER A 116 17.20 -12.16 -4.17
N GLU A 117 17.46 -12.42 -2.89
CA GLU A 117 18.54 -11.73 -2.13
C GLU A 117 19.90 -11.83 -2.82
N LYS A 118 20.14 -12.94 -3.56
CA LYS A 118 21.36 -13.16 -4.34
C LYS A 118 21.51 -12.21 -5.53
N ASP A 119 20.43 -11.54 -5.92
CA ASP A 119 20.43 -10.53 -6.99
C ASP A 119 21.05 -9.20 -6.53
N TYR A 120 21.28 -9.03 -5.22
CA TYR A 120 21.73 -7.79 -4.61
C TYR A 120 23.04 -7.99 -3.86
N HIS A 121 24.14 -7.47 -4.39
CA HIS A 121 25.41 -7.44 -3.67
C HIS A 121 25.40 -6.35 -2.58
N ILE A 122 25.91 -6.69 -1.39
CA ILE A 122 26.03 -5.75 -0.27
C ILE A 122 27.07 -4.68 -0.64
N MET A 123 26.67 -3.40 -0.59
CA MET A 123 27.60 -2.28 -0.70
C MET A 123 27.94 -1.75 0.71
N PRO A 124 29.15 -1.23 0.95
CA PRO A 124 29.60 -0.88 2.31
C PRO A 124 28.74 0.16 3.05
N ASN A 125 28.00 1.01 2.32
CA ASN A 125 27.21 2.11 2.86
C ASN A 125 25.75 2.12 2.35
N CYS A 126 25.35 1.08 1.64
CA CYS A 126 24.00 0.93 1.10
C CYS A 126 23.72 -0.57 0.94
N SER A 127 22.59 -1.03 1.48
CA SER A 127 22.09 -2.37 1.22
C SER A 127 20.95 -2.23 0.20
N PRO A 128 21.18 -2.55 -1.09
CA PRO A 128 20.09 -2.60 -2.07
C PRO A 128 18.99 -3.57 -1.64
N PHE A 129 19.33 -4.60 -0.87
CA PHE A 129 18.36 -5.53 -0.31
C PHE A 129 17.43 -4.85 0.71
N ASP A 130 17.92 -3.95 1.56
CA ASP A 130 17.08 -3.19 2.50
C ASP A 130 16.12 -2.27 1.74
N SER A 131 16.59 -1.68 0.63
CA SER A 131 15.73 -0.88 -0.26
C SER A 131 14.64 -1.74 -0.92
N TYR A 132 15.01 -2.95 -1.36
CA TYR A 132 14.07 -3.95 -1.89
C TYR A 132 13.01 -4.34 -0.85
N GLN A 133 13.40 -4.65 0.39
CA GLN A 133 12.48 -4.95 1.49
C GLN A 133 11.55 -3.77 1.80
N ALA A 134 12.07 -2.54 1.85
CA ALA A 134 11.23 -1.35 2.03
C ALA A 134 10.17 -1.21 0.91
N GLY A 135 10.53 -1.58 -0.33
CA GLY A 135 9.58 -1.65 -1.44
C GLY A 135 8.48 -2.69 -1.22
N GLN A 136 8.85 -3.89 -0.76
CA GLN A 136 7.90 -4.96 -0.42
C GLN A 136 6.90 -4.54 0.65
N ASP A 137 7.39 -3.95 1.75
CA ASP A 137 6.57 -3.54 2.89
C ASP A 137 5.54 -2.47 2.49
N LEU A 138 5.93 -1.51 1.65
CA LEU A 138 5.01 -0.49 1.15
C LEU A 138 4.00 -1.07 0.16
N ALA A 139 4.43 -1.97 -0.72
CA ALA A 139 3.55 -2.63 -1.67
C ALA A 139 2.42 -3.40 -0.98
N MET A 140 2.72 -4.14 0.09
CA MET A 140 1.70 -4.84 0.88
C MET A 140 0.66 -3.87 1.45
N GLN A 141 1.09 -2.74 2.02
CA GLN A 141 0.18 -1.73 2.57
C GLN A 141 -0.73 -1.12 1.49
N LEU A 142 -0.16 -0.80 0.33
CA LEU A 142 -0.92 -0.19 -0.77
C LEU A 142 -1.84 -1.18 -1.48
N ALA A 143 -1.45 -2.45 -1.61
CA ALA A 143 -2.32 -3.49 -2.15
C ALA A 143 -3.58 -3.68 -1.27
N VAL A 144 -3.41 -3.73 0.06
CA VAL A 144 -4.53 -3.78 1.02
C VAL A 144 -5.43 -2.53 0.93
N ALA A 145 -4.84 -1.34 0.76
CA ALA A 145 -5.61 -0.12 0.58
C ALA A 145 -6.39 -0.10 -0.75
N ALA A 146 -5.77 -0.60 -1.83
CA ALA A 146 -6.39 -0.68 -3.14
C ALA A 146 -7.56 -1.68 -3.16
N GLU A 147 -7.44 -2.82 -2.47
CA GLU A 147 -8.56 -3.76 -2.25
C GLU A 147 -9.79 -3.02 -1.68
N LYS A 148 -9.61 -2.26 -0.60
CA LYS A 148 -10.73 -1.54 0.07
C LYS A 148 -11.40 -0.52 -0.84
N SER A 149 -10.69 0.02 -1.83
CA SER A 149 -11.26 1.00 -2.77
C SER A 149 -12.21 0.36 -3.79
N LEU A 150 -12.07 -0.94 -4.08
CA LEU A 150 -12.93 -1.68 -5.01
C LEU A 150 -14.25 -2.12 -4.38
N GLU A 151 -14.39 -2.02 -3.05
CA GLU A 151 -15.60 -2.40 -2.31
C GLU A 151 -16.61 -1.25 -2.14
N GLN A 152 -16.23 -0.02 -2.51
CA GLN A 152 -17.05 1.20 -2.37
C GLN A 152 -17.92 1.45 -3.60
#